data_AF-A0A7W8AJY4-F1
#
_entry.id   AF-A0A7W8AJY4-F1
#
_cell.length_a   1.000
_cell.length_b   1.000
_cell.length_c   1.000
_cell.angle_alpha   90.00
_cell.angle_beta   90.00
_cell.angle_gamma   90.00
#
_symmetry.space_group_name_H-M   'P 1'
#
loop_
_entity.id
_entity.type
_entity.pdbx_description
1 polymer ?
#
loop_
_entity_poly.entity_id
_entity_poly.type
_entity_poly.pdbx_seq_one_letter_code
_entity_poly.pdbx_strand_id
1 'polypeptide(L)'
;MQFDAILHDVLIPNFCSKTNNSFIPSDIKATSVKVSEIDKADFARAWNAGLIKYVGSGKYKAVKGGTEGFFSSGPKSVTPRTFSLSVEPIITIGVLARLHFDFEWPAHLIGAQSVDWAFDAITQISDDSRDEYIACEVKKTRREIDSLLKLMHQYAAIPELDILTLKDTEKNAYKKVTALRRRKAPIFWAVGPDRYEMAFSVEYTGNSAITFKPMPLKALSYSAVKFSD
;
A
#
# COMPACT_ATOMS: atom_id res chain seq x y z
N MET A 1 -14.04 15.76 -6.14
CA MET A 1 -12.85 16.54 -6.55
C MET A 1 -11.94 15.65 -7.40
N GLN A 2 -11.29 16.20 -8.43
CA GLN A 2 -10.31 15.48 -9.24
C GLN A 2 -8.95 15.44 -8.53
N PHE A 3 -8.09 14.49 -8.89
CA PHE A 3 -6.77 14.31 -8.29
C PHE A 3 -5.92 15.58 -8.32
N ASP A 4 -5.80 16.23 -9.48
CA ASP A 4 -4.92 17.40 -9.63
C ASP A 4 -5.38 18.57 -8.75
N ALA A 5 -6.69 18.78 -8.62
CA ALA A 5 -7.25 19.75 -7.67
C ALA A 5 -6.97 19.35 -6.20
N ILE A 6 -7.12 18.07 -5.84
CA ILE A 6 -6.75 17.59 -4.49
C ILE A 6 -5.26 17.86 -4.23
N LEU A 7 -4.39 17.55 -5.19
CA LEU A 7 -2.95 17.70 -5.03
C LEU A 7 -2.54 19.18 -4.90
N HIS A 8 -2.98 20.03 -5.82
CA HIS A 8 -2.52 21.41 -5.94
C HIS A 8 -3.25 22.38 -5.02
N ASP A 9 -4.54 22.16 -4.75
CA ASP A 9 -5.34 23.08 -3.94
C ASP A 9 -5.39 22.68 -2.47
N VAL A 10 -5.15 21.39 -2.16
CA VAL A 10 -5.25 20.87 -0.79
C VAL A 10 -3.90 20.33 -0.28
N LEU A 11 -3.33 19.32 -0.92
CA LEU A 11 -2.21 18.57 -0.33
C LEU A 11 -0.91 19.38 -0.29
N ILE A 12 -0.50 19.98 -1.41
CA ILE A 12 0.73 20.78 -1.51
C ILE A 12 0.67 22.02 -0.59
N PRO A 13 -0.38 22.87 -0.64
CA PRO A 13 -0.45 24.05 0.22
C PRO A 13 -0.44 23.70 1.71
N ASN A 14 -1.15 22.64 2.12
CA ASN A 14 -1.15 22.20 3.50
C ASN A 14 0.19 21.59 3.95
N PHE A 15 0.92 20.93 3.07
CA PHE A 15 2.26 20.43 3.38
C PHE A 15 3.26 21.59 3.56
N CYS A 16 3.24 22.57 2.66
CA CYS A 16 4.10 23.75 2.73
C CYS A 16 3.82 24.59 3.99
N SER A 17 2.54 24.86 4.32
CA SER A 17 2.16 25.72 5.46
C SER A 17 2.44 25.10 6.84
N LYS A 18 2.48 23.77 6.97
CA LYS A 18 2.64 23.09 8.27
C LYS A 18 4.04 22.55 8.54
N THR A 19 4.98 22.70 7.62
CA THR A 19 6.36 22.23 7.83
C THR A 19 7.24 23.38 8.29
N ASN A 20 7.98 23.18 9.39
CA ASN A 20 8.99 24.13 9.88
C ASN A 20 10.19 24.31 8.93
N ASN A 21 10.12 23.76 7.70
CA ASN A 21 11.21 23.72 6.73
C ASN A 21 11.07 24.76 5.62
N SER A 22 10.08 25.66 5.70
CA SER A 22 9.90 26.79 4.75
C SER A 22 9.73 26.37 3.28
N PHE A 23 9.06 25.25 3.02
CA PHE A 23 8.75 24.86 1.64
C PHE A 23 7.70 25.80 1.04
N ILE A 24 7.85 26.13 -0.23
CA ILE A 24 6.81 26.77 -1.05
C ILE A 24 6.30 25.80 -2.13
N PRO A 25 5.09 25.98 -2.67
CA PRO A 25 4.51 25.04 -3.64
C PRO A 25 5.40 24.73 -4.85
N SER A 26 6.21 25.70 -5.31
CA SER A 26 7.15 25.53 -6.42
C SER A 26 8.37 24.66 -6.10
N ASP A 27 8.60 24.29 -4.83
CA ASP A 27 9.71 23.41 -4.44
C ASP A 27 9.43 21.92 -4.71
N ILE A 28 8.22 21.58 -5.15
CA ILE A 28 7.88 20.21 -5.53
C ILE A 28 8.65 19.80 -6.79
N LYS A 29 9.24 18.61 -6.76
CA LYS A 29 9.88 18.04 -7.96
C LYS A 29 8.81 17.69 -8.99
N ALA A 30 8.79 18.40 -10.11
CA ALA A 30 7.84 18.18 -11.21
C ALA A 30 7.85 16.73 -11.75
N THR A 31 8.97 16.02 -11.66
CA THR A 31 9.04 14.61 -12.07
C THR A 31 8.35 13.66 -11.10
N SER A 32 8.14 14.06 -9.84
CA SER A 32 7.49 13.22 -8.82
C SER A 32 5.96 13.20 -8.91
N VAL A 33 5.36 14.18 -9.59
CA VAL A 33 3.89 14.25 -9.78
C VAL A 33 3.39 13.45 -10.98
N LYS A 34 4.26 12.68 -11.64
CA LYS A 34 3.91 11.80 -12.75
C LYS A 34 3.22 10.54 -12.22
N VAL A 35 1.91 10.62 -12.10
CA VAL A 35 0.99 9.53 -11.73
C VAL A 35 0.13 9.20 -12.94
N SER A 36 -0.17 7.93 -13.18
CA SER A 36 -1.04 7.53 -14.30
C SER A 36 -2.47 8.03 -14.11
N GLU A 37 -3.20 8.28 -15.20
CA GLU A 37 -4.57 8.80 -15.11
C GLU A 37 -5.52 7.84 -14.37
N ILE A 38 -5.29 6.52 -14.46
CA ILE A 38 -6.11 5.54 -13.74
C ILE A 38 -5.81 5.54 -12.24
N ASP A 39 -4.54 5.68 -11.84
CA ASP A 39 -4.17 5.79 -10.42
C ASP A 39 -4.70 7.10 -9.81
N LYS A 40 -4.67 8.19 -10.58
CA LYS A 40 -5.29 9.47 -10.20
C LYS A 40 -6.80 9.32 -9.99
N ALA A 41 -7.48 8.64 -10.92
CA ALA A 41 -8.93 8.42 -10.84
C ALA A 41 -9.29 7.57 -9.62
N ASP A 42 -8.58 6.47 -9.38
CA ASP A 42 -8.82 5.60 -8.22
C ASP A 42 -8.51 6.30 -6.90
N PHE A 43 -7.45 7.12 -6.84
CA PHE A 43 -7.19 7.98 -5.68
C PHE A 43 -8.37 8.94 -5.40
N ALA A 44 -8.84 9.64 -6.44
CA ALA A 44 -9.93 10.60 -6.31
C ALA A 44 -11.22 9.92 -5.86
N ARG A 45 -11.50 8.70 -6.35
CA ARG A 45 -12.63 7.87 -5.89
C ARG A 45 -12.57 7.64 -4.38
N ALA A 46 -11.44 7.17 -3.86
CA ALA A 46 -11.28 6.89 -2.43
C ALA A 46 -11.38 8.16 -1.56
N TRP A 47 -10.76 9.26 -2.02
CA TRP A 47 -10.84 10.55 -1.35
C TRP A 47 -12.28 11.05 -1.25
N ASN A 48 -13.01 11.08 -2.37
CA ASN A 48 -14.38 11.58 -2.41
C ASN A 48 -15.36 10.68 -1.63
N ALA A 49 -15.06 9.40 -1.52
CA ALA A 49 -15.83 8.43 -0.75
C ALA A 49 -15.54 8.47 0.76
N GLY A 50 -14.57 9.26 1.21
CA GLY A 50 -14.20 9.33 2.63
C GLY A 50 -13.53 8.05 3.16
N LEU A 51 -12.94 7.22 2.29
CA LEU A 51 -12.21 6.01 2.70
C LEU A 51 -10.92 6.34 3.46
N ILE A 52 -10.45 7.58 3.33
CA ILE A 52 -9.34 8.13 4.09
C ILE A 52 -9.72 9.48 4.68
N LYS A 53 -9.09 9.81 5.81
CA LYS A 53 -9.12 11.12 6.43
C LYS A 53 -7.77 11.80 6.28
N TYR A 54 -7.76 13.01 5.73
CA TYR A 54 -6.60 13.88 5.79
C TYR A 54 -6.37 14.37 7.22
N VAL A 55 -5.17 14.14 7.76
CA VAL A 55 -4.83 14.49 9.16
C VAL A 55 -3.82 15.64 9.26
N GLY A 56 -3.50 16.30 8.15
CA GLY A 56 -2.60 17.44 8.09
C GLY A 56 -1.14 17.05 7.81
N SER A 57 -0.31 18.06 7.57
CA SER A 57 1.14 17.93 7.29
C SER A 57 1.47 16.92 6.19
N GLY A 58 0.61 16.86 5.18
CA GLY A 58 0.74 15.92 4.07
C GLY A 58 0.50 14.47 4.46
N LYS A 59 -0.26 14.19 5.53
CA LYS A 59 -0.55 12.83 5.99
C LYS A 59 -2.02 12.45 5.88
N TYR A 60 -2.29 11.17 5.72
CA TYR A 60 -3.64 10.59 5.74
C TYR A 60 -3.73 9.38 6.66
N LYS A 61 -4.96 9.01 7.02
CA LYS A 61 -5.28 7.84 7.82
C LYS A 61 -6.50 7.13 7.22
N ALA A 62 -6.42 5.82 7.02
CA ALA A 62 -7.57 4.99 6.65
C ALA A 62 -8.40 4.61 7.89
N VAL A 63 -9.57 3.98 7.70
CA VAL A 63 -10.43 3.55 8.81
C VAL A 63 -9.70 2.59 9.75
N LYS A 64 -9.02 1.59 9.18
CA LYS A 64 -8.11 0.69 9.90
C LYS A 64 -6.65 1.00 9.54
N GLY A 65 -5.75 0.74 10.48
CA GLY A 65 -4.30 0.81 10.29
C GLY A 65 -3.64 2.16 10.61
N GLY A 66 -2.51 2.40 9.96
CA GLY A 66 -1.53 3.45 10.28
C GLY A 66 -1.82 4.84 9.71
N THR A 67 -0.88 5.76 9.94
CA THR A 67 -0.87 7.10 9.33
C THR A 67 0.30 7.19 8.35
N GLU A 68 -0.01 7.60 7.13
CA GLU A 68 0.89 7.61 5.98
C GLU A 68 1.16 9.03 5.51
N GLY A 69 2.31 9.26 4.85
CA GLY A 69 2.68 10.57 4.31
C GLY A 69 2.69 10.59 2.77
N PHE A 70 2.12 11.64 2.18
CA PHE A 70 2.14 11.88 0.73
C PHE A 70 3.47 12.39 0.21
N PHE A 71 4.27 13.04 1.06
CA PHE A 71 5.46 13.76 0.61
C PHE A 71 6.71 13.33 1.35
N SER A 72 7.82 13.28 0.62
CA SER A 72 9.15 13.09 1.16
C SER A 72 9.97 14.35 0.95
N SER A 73 10.55 14.88 2.03
CA SER A 73 11.46 16.04 1.95
C SER A 73 12.83 15.62 1.42
N GLY A 74 13.43 16.43 0.55
CA GLY A 74 14.81 16.25 0.11
C GLY A 74 15.84 16.45 1.23
N PRO A 75 17.13 16.25 0.94
CA PRO A 75 18.20 16.43 1.93
C PRO A 75 18.21 17.85 2.51
N LYS A 76 18.43 17.99 3.83
CA LYS A 76 18.54 19.29 4.51
C LYS A 76 19.76 20.12 4.05
N SER A 77 20.74 19.48 3.43
CA SER A 77 21.98 20.09 2.95
C SER A 77 21.86 20.78 1.58
N VAL A 78 20.70 20.71 0.91
CA VAL A 78 20.48 21.26 -0.44
C VAL A 78 19.58 22.50 -0.35
N THR A 79 19.97 23.58 -1.04
CA THR A 79 19.24 24.86 -1.10
C THR A 79 19.06 25.32 -2.58
N PRO A 80 17.84 25.60 -3.06
CA PRO A 80 16.57 25.44 -2.34
C PRO A 80 16.27 23.96 -2.08
N ARG A 81 15.73 23.67 -0.90
CA ARG A 81 15.37 22.31 -0.53
C ARG A 81 14.08 21.95 -1.27
N THR A 82 14.08 20.81 -1.95
CA THR A 82 12.90 20.33 -2.68
C THR A 82 12.17 19.25 -1.90
N PHE A 83 10.94 18.95 -2.31
CA PHE A 83 10.19 17.78 -1.83
C PHE A 83 9.55 17.03 -3.01
N SER A 84 9.21 15.77 -2.78
CA SER A 84 8.63 14.89 -3.80
C SER A 84 7.31 14.31 -3.34
N LEU A 85 6.38 14.12 -4.27
CA LEU A 85 5.21 13.26 -4.07
C LEU A 85 5.67 11.80 -4.04
N SER A 86 5.21 11.06 -3.04
CA SER A 86 5.40 9.61 -2.91
C SER A 86 4.26 8.90 -3.67
N VAL A 87 4.61 8.20 -4.75
CA VAL A 87 3.61 7.55 -5.63
C VAL A 87 2.92 6.36 -4.96
N GLU A 88 3.63 5.58 -4.14
CA GLU A 88 3.07 4.41 -3.44
C GLU A 88 1.81 4.77 -2.62
N PRO A 89 1.83 5.79 -1.73
CA PRO A 89 0.61 6.30 -1.09
C PRO A 89 -0.57 6.59 -2.00
N ILE A 90 -0.32 7.11 -3.21
CA ILE A 90 -1.39 7.42 -4.17
C ILE A 90 -2.03 6.13 -4.68
N ILE A 91 -1.21 5.14 -5.03
CA ILE A 91 -1.67 3.82 -5.47
C ILE A 91 -2.34 3.08 -4.31
N THR A 92 -1.80 3.15 -3.08
CA THR A 92 -2.41 2.54 -1.88
C THR A 92 -3.82 3.07 -1.62
N ILE A 93 -4.05 4.37 -1.75
CA ILE A 93 -5.40 4.94 -1.61
C ILE A 93 -6.30 4.50 -2.76
N GLY A 94 -5.77 4.42 -3.99
CA GLY A 94 -6.49 3.83 -5.11
C GLY A 94 -6.90 2.38 -4.84
N VAL A 95 -6.04 1.58 -4.20
CA VAL A 95 -6.35 0.22 -3.75
C VAL A 95 -7.55 0.20 -2.79
N LEU A 96 -7.66 1.14 -1.86
CA LEU A 96 -8.82 1.21 -0.95
C LEU A 96 -10.12 1.48 -1.71
N ALA A 97 -10.10 2.38 -2.70
CA ALA A 97 -11.25 2.60 -3.58
C ALA A 97 -11.67 1.32 -4.28
N ARG A 98 -10.72 0.54 -4.76
CA ARG A 98 -11.00 -0.68 -5.52
C ARG A 98 -11.51 -1.80 -4.63
N LEU A 99 -10.93 -1.98 -3.45
CA LEU A 99 -11.48 -2.87 -2.43
C LEU A 99 -12.94 -2.52 -2.16
N HIS A 100 -13.25 -1.25 -1.96
CA HIS A 100 -14.60 -0.81 -1.63
C HIS A 100 -15.60 -0.92 -2.79
N PHE A 101 -15.25 -0.36 -3.95
CA PHE A 101 -16.19 -0.20 -5.06
C PHE A 101 -16.16 -1.33 -6.09
N ASP A 102 -14.99 -1.93 -6.33
CA ASP A 102 -14.82 -2.94 -7.38
C ASP A 102 -14.92 -4.37 -6.78
N PHE A 103 -14.52 -4.52 -5.52
CA PHE A 103 -14.52 -5.79 -4.78
C PHE A 103 -15.50 -5.81 -3.59
N GLU A 104 -16.34 -4.77 -3.46
CA GLU A 104 -17.48 -4.70 -2.53
C GLU A 104 -17.12 -4.88 -1.05
N TRP A 105 -15.87 -4.60 -0.66
CA TRP A 105 -15.48 -4.64 0.74
C TRP A 105 -16.14 -3.51 1.53
N PRO A 106 -16.72 -3.80 2.70
CA PRO A 106 -17.21 -2.76 3.60
C PRO A 106 -16.07 -1.83 4.05
N ALA A 107 -16.30 -0.52 4.02
CA ALA A 107 -15.26 0.48 4.34
C ALA A 107 -14.63 0.31 5.74
N HIS A 108 -15.39 -0.19 6.72
CA HIS A 108 -14.91 -0.45 8.08
C HIS A 108 -13.94 -1.64 8.17
N LEU A 109 -13.92 -2.52 7.17
CA LEU A 109 -13.05 -3.70 7.09
C LEU A 109 -11.79 -3.46 6.24
N ILE A 110 -11.62 -2.26 5.68
CA ILE A 110 -10.49 -1.89 4.82
C ILE A 110 -9.52 -1.00 5.60
N GLY A 111 -8.22 -1.24 5.43
CA GLY A 111 -7.17 -0.45 6.07
C GLY A 111 -5.98 -0.16 5.17
N ALA A 112 -5.21 0.86 5.57
CA ALA A 112 -3.89 1.16 5.04
C ALA A 112 -2.86 0.98 6.14
N GLN A 113 -1.67 0.49 5.80
CA GLN A 113 -0.61 0.12 6.74
C GLN A 113 -1.04 -0.91 7.79
N SER A 114 -0.62 -2.16 7.59
CA SER A 114 -0.75 -3.20 8.63
C SER A 114 -0.01 -2.80 9.93
N VAL A 115 -0.32 -3.46 11.05
CA VAL A 115 0.14 -3.07 12.41
C VAL A 115 1.66 -2.90 12.55
N ASP A 116 2.46 -3.64 11.79
CA ASP A 116 3.94 -3.56 11.78
C ASP A 116 4.49 -2.94 10.49
N TRP A 117 3.63 -2.31 9.69
CA TRP A 117 3.95 -1.76 8.38
C TRP A 117 4.49 -2.80 7.38
N ALA A 118 4.15 -4.09 7.56
CA ALA A 118 4.49 -5.13 6.61
C ALA A 118 3.69 -5.04 5.31
N PHE A 119 2.49 -4.48 5.28
CA PHE A 119 1.68 -4.34 4.07
C PHE A 119 1.07 -2.94 3.98
N ASP A 120 0.97 -2.41 2.76
CA ASP A 120 0.50 -1.05 2.48
C ASP A 120 -1.03 -0.96 2.55
N ALA A 121 -1.75 -2.01 2.17
CA ALA A 121 -3.20 -2.10 2.33
C ALA A 121 -3.62 -3.46 2.86
N ILE A 122 -4.75 -3.49 3.59
CA ILE A 122 -5.26 -4.71 4.23
C ILE A 122 -6.78 -4.76 4.18
N THR A 123 -7.32 -5.98 4.31
CA THR A 123 -8.72 -6.18 4.71
C THR A 123 -8.83 -7.12 5.90
N GLN A 124 -9.94 -7.08 6.63
CA GLN A 124 -10.22 -7.94 7.77
C GLN A 124 -11.62 -8.58 7.61
N ILE A 125 -11.85 -9.79 8.12
CA ILE A 125 -13.16 -10.45 7.99
C ILE A 125 -14.22 -9.89 8.95
N SER A 126 -13.79 -9.27 10.05
CA SER A 126 -14.65 -8.67 11.06
C SER A 126 -13.92 -7.51 11.75
N ASP A 127 -14.68 -6.66 12.43
CA ASP A 127 -14.12 -5.51 13.15
C ASP A 127 -13.15 -5.89 14.27
N ASP A 128 -13.38 -7.05 14.89
CA ASP A 128 -12.60 -7.58 16.02
C ASP A 128 -11.42 -8.44 15.56
N SER A 129 -11.38 -8.83 14.27
CA SER A 129 -10.26 -9.59 13.73
C SER A 129 -8.98 -8.78 13.84
N ARG A 130 -7.93 -9.40 14.34
CA ARG A 130 -6.58 -8.83 14.33
C ARG A 130 -5.79 -9.24 13.09
N ASP A 131 -6.21 -10.32 12.46
CA ASP A 131 -5.53 -10.90 11.31
C ASP A 131 -6.14 -10.35 10.01
N GLU A 132 -5.27 -10.15 9.02
CA GLU A 132 -5.71 -9.69 7.70
C GLU A 132 -6.27 -10.86 6.88
N TYR A 133 -7.31 -10.59 6.10
CA TYR A 133 -7.81 -11.52 5.09
C TYR A 133 -7.09 -11.34 3.75
N ILE A 134 -6.97 -10.09 3.30
CA ILE A 134 -6.10 -9.70 2.18
C ILE A 134 -4.94 -8.89 2.74
N ALA A 135 -3.72 -9.34 2.45
CA ALA A 135 -2.50 -8.57 2.65
C ALA A 135 -2.05 -8.00 1.30
N CYS A 136 -1.96 -6.68 1.18
CA CYS A 136 -1.62 -6.02 -0.07
C CYS A 136 -0.34 -5.19 0.01
N GLU A 137 0.58 -5.42 -0.93
CA GLU A 137 1.80 -4.64 -1.08
C GLU A 137 1.74 -3.81 -2.36
N VAL A 138 2.10 -2.54 -2.25
CA VAL A 138 2.12 -1.56 -3.34
C VAL A 138 3.56 -1.23 -3.72
N LYS A 139 3.84 -1.08 -5.01
CA LYS A 139 5.11 -0.53 -5.50
C LYS A 139 4.88 0.51 -6.60
N LYS A 140 5.76 1.49 -6.67
CA LYS A 140 5.69 2.58 -7.67
C LYS A 140 6.06 2.16 -9.09
N THR A 141 6.64 0.98 -9.31
CA THR A 141 6.94 0.47 -10.66
C THR A 141 6.58 -1.02 -10.82
N ARG A 142 6.26 -1.42 -12.06
CA ARG A 142 6.01 -2.84 -12.41
C ARG A 142 7.24 -3.72 -12.11
N ARG A 143 8.45 -3.22 -12.39
CA ARG A 143 9.71 -3.94 -12.13
C ARG A 143 9.92 -4.22 -10.64
N GLU A 144 9.52 -3.31 -9.76
CA GLU A 144 9.59 -3.53 -8.31
C GLU A 144 8.61 -4.62 -7.85
N ILE A 145 7.41 -4.69 -8.44
CA ILE A 145 6.47 -5.80 -8.21
C ILE A 145 7.07 -7.13 -8.66
N ASP A 146 7.57 -7.22 -9.89
CA ASP A 146 8.19 -8.43 -10.43
C ASP A 146 9.36 -8.92 -9.55
N SER A 147 10.21 -7.98 -9.14
CA SER A 147 11.38 -8.27 -8.31
C SER A 147 10.97 -8.72 -6.91
N LEU A 148 9.97 -8.07 -6.31
CA LEU A 148 9.41 -8.46 -5.01
C LEU A 148 8.84 -9.87 -5.08
N LEU A 149 7.97 -10.16 -6.06
CA LEU A 149 7.31 -11.45 -6.20
C LEU A 149 8.33 -12.57 -6.41
N LYS A 150 9.32 -12.36 -7.29
CA LYS A 150 10.41 -13.31 -7.49
C LYS A 150 11.11 -13.67 -6.17
N LEU A 151 11.46 -12.66 -5.37
CA LEU A 151 12.12 -12.86 -4.08
C LEU A 151 11.18 -13.50 -3.05
N MET A 152 9.91 -13.10 -2.99
CA MET A 152 8.93 -13.70 -2.09
C MET A 152 8.73 -15.19 -2.40
N HIS A 153 8.62 -15.57 -3.68
CA HIS A 153 8.57 -16.98 -4.09
C HIS A 153 9.83 -17.76 -3.70
N GLN A 154 11.01 -17.16 -3.86
CA GLN A 154 12.28 -17.78 -3.45
C GLN A 154 12.30 -18.04 -1.93
N TYR A 155 11.84 -17.08 -1.12
CA TYR A 155 11.84 -17.21 0.34
C TYR A 155 10.64 -17.97 0.90
N ALA A 156 9.57 -18.16 0.12
CA ALA A 156 8.34 -18.84 0.53
C ALA A 156 8.60 -20.23 1.13
N ALA A 157 9.53 -20.98 0.53
CA ALA A 157 9.93 -22.32 0.94
C ALA A 157 10.99 -22.37 2.06
N ILE A 158 11.57 -21.22 2.46
CA ILE A 158 12.66 -21.15 3.43
C ILE A 158 12.12 -20.69 4.79
N PRO A 159 11.91 -21.59 5.77
CA PRO A 159 11.20 -21.27 7.01
C PRO A 159 11.93 -20.24 7.87
N GLU A 160 13.25 -20.39 8.04
CA GLU A 160 14.07 -19.48 8.83
C GLU A 160 15.35 -19.13 8.08
N LEU A 161 15.68 -17.85 8.08
CA LEU A 161 16.90 -17.31 7.49
C LEU A 161 17.37 -16.13 8.33
N ASP A 162 18.68 -16.03 8.54
CA ASP A 162 19.25 -14.87 9.21
C ASP A 162 19.14 -13.63 8.30
N ILE A 163 18.20 -12.75 8.65
CA ILE A 163 17.90 -11.52 7.91
C ILE A 163 19.10 -10.59 7.77
N LEU A 164 20.11 -10.69 8.66
CA LEU A 164 21.31 -9.85 8.60
C LEU A 164 22.20 -10.19 7.41
N THR A 165 22.08 -11.41 6.88
CA THR A 165 22.86 -11.88 5.72
C THR A 165 22.31 -11.41 4.37
N LEU A 166 21.09 -10.86 4.35
CA LEU A 166 20.39 -10.46 3.13
C LEU A 166 20.75 -9.03 2.70
N LYS A 167 20.57 -8.72 1.41
CA LYS A 167 20.55 -7.33 0.92
C LYS A 167 19.21 -6.67 1.23
N ASP A 168 19.13 -5.34 1.21
CA ASP A 168 17.91 -4.63 1.65
C ASP A 168 16.64 -5.01 0.87
N THR A 169 16.74 -5.26 -0.44
CA THR A 169 15.60 -5.72 -1.26
C THR A 169 15.15 -7.12 -0.86
N GLU A 170 16.10 -8.00 -0.53
CA GLU A 170 15.85 -9.36 -0.06
C GLU A 170 15.26 -9.34 1.35
N LYS A 171 15.77 -8.48 2.25
CA LYS A 171 15.21 -8.24 3.58
C LYS A 171 13.76 -7.81 3.50
N ASN A 172 13.42 -6.89 2.59
CA ASN A 172 12.04 -6.45 2.42
C ASN A 172 11.14 -7.63 2.04
N ALA A 173 11.48 -8.38 0.98
CA ALA A 173 10.70 -9.53 0.55
C ALA A 173 10.57 -10.61 1.65
N TYR A 174 11.66 -10.92 2.36
CA TYR A 174 11.67 -11.89 3.45
C TYR A 174 10.79 -11.44 4.63
N LYS A 175 10.78 -10.13 4.97
CA LYS A 175 9.86 -9.56 5.96
C LYS A 175 8.41 -9.75 5.56
N LYS A 176 8.05 -9.54 4.28
CA LYS A 176 6.68 -9.78 3.79
C LYS A 176 6.28 -11.25 3.95
N VAL A 177 7.14 -12.19 3.55
CA VAL A 177 6.91 -13.62 3.71
C VAL A 177 6.75 -14.00 5.20
N THR A 178 7.59 -13.45 6.07
CA THR A 178 7.51 -13.68 7.52
C THR A 178 6.21 -13.12 8.12
N ALA A 179 5.78 -11.95 7.67
CA ALA A 179 4.50 -11.36 8.09
C ALA A 179 3.31 -12.24 7.66
N LEU A 180 3.29 -12.75 6.42
CA LEU A 180 2.28 -13.71 5.97
C LEU A 180 2.27 -14.97 6.84
N ARG A 181 3.44 -15.58 7.11
CA ARG A 181 3.55 -16.78 7.95
C ARG A 181 2.93 -16.60 9.33
N ARG A 182 3.17 -15.43 9.94
CA ARG A 182 2.70 -15.11 11.28
C ARG A 182 1.20 -14.84 11.31
N ARG A 183 0.67 -14.11 10.33
CA ARG A 183 -0.72 -13.62 10.32
C ARG A 183 -1.69 -14.49 9.56
N LYS A 184 -1.17 -15.45 8.80
CA LYS A 184 -1.94 -16.44 8.04
C LYS A 184 -2.96 -15.84 7.08
N ALA A 185 -2.69 -14.64 6.54
CA ALA A 185 -3.56 -13.99 5.55
C ALA A 185 -3.75 -14.92 4.34
N PRO A 186 -4.98 -15.37 4.02
CA PRO A 186 -5.22 -16.34 2.95
C PRO A 186 -4.95 -15.79 1.55
N ILE A 187 -4.90 -14.46 1.39
CA ILE A 187 -4.70 -13.80 0.11
C ILE A 187 -3.58 -12.79 0.20
N PHE A 188 -2.66 -12.84 -0.78
CA PHE A 188 -1.67 -11.80 -1.02
C PHE A 188 -1.94 -11.11 -2.36
N TRP A 189 -1.94 -9.78 -2.37
CA TRP A 189 -2.20 -8.99 -3.57
C TRP A 189 -1.09 -7.95 -3.79
N ALA A 190 -0.39 -8.06 -4.91
CA ALA A 190 0.67 -7.14 -5.28
C ALA A 190 0.15 -6.14 -6.33
N VAL A 191 0.34 -4.84 -6.08
CA VAL A 191 -0.21 -3.76 -6.90
C VAL A 191 0.87 -2.76 -7.31
N GLY A 192 1.04 -2.59 -8.62
CA GLY A 192 1.86 -1.58 -9.26
C GLY A 192 1.04 -0.46 -9.88
N PRO A 193 1.71 0.49 -10.55
CA PRO A 193 1.04 1.59 -11.23
C PRO A 193 0.21 1.07 -12.41
N ASP A 194 -0.78 1.86 -12.82
CA ASP A 194 -1.61 1.60 -14.00
C ASP A 194 -2.32 0.23 -13.91
N ARG A 195 -2.83 -0.08 -12.70
CA ARG A 195 -3.50 -1.37 -12.38
C ARG A 195 -2.68 -2.61 -12.78
N TYR A 196 -1.36 -2.54 -12.65
CA TYR A 196 -0.51 -3.71 -12.80
C TYR A 196 -0.60 -4.59 -11.56
N GLU A 197 -1.24 -5.75 -11.66
CA GLU A 197 -1.66 -6.48 -10.46
C GLU A 197 -1.58 -7.98 -10.58
N MET A 198 -1.25 -8.61 -9.45
CA MET A 198 -1.19 -10.06 -9.32
C MET A 198 -1.74 -10.45 -7.95
N ALA A 199 -2.72 -11.34 -7.94
CA ALA A 199 -3.31 -11.90 -6.72
C ALA A 199 -2.92 -13.37 -6.57
N PHE A 200 -2.72 -13.78 -5.32
CA PHE A 200 -2.31 -15.13 -4.97
C PHE A 200 -3.09 -15.61 -3.75
N SER A 201 -3.57 -16.86 -3.80
CA SER A 201 -3.95 -17.57 -2.58
C SER A 201 -2.68 -18.06 -1.90
N VAL A 202 -2.59 -17.85 -0.59
CA VAL A 202 -1.44 -18.25 0.23
C VAL A 202 -1.80 -19.52 1.00
N GLU A 203 -1.11 -20.60 0.69
CA GLU A 203 -1.25 -21.88 1.39
C GLU A 203 -0.16 -22.02 2.43
N TYR A 204 -0.55 -22.34 3.66
CA TYR A 204 0.36 -22.46 4.79
C TYR A 204 0.59 -23.92 5.14
N THR A 205 1.85 -24.37 5.11
CA THR A 205 2.21 -25.73 5.50
C THR A 205 2.72 -25.79 6.94
N GLY A 206 2.66 -26.96 7.56
CA GLY A 206 3.02 -27.16 8.98
C GLY A 206 4.49 -26.89 9.34
N ASN A 207 5.38 -26.77 8.35
CA ASN A 207 6.81 -26.44 8.52
C ASN A 207 7.11 -24.94 8.35
N SER A 208 6.13 -24.06 8.52
CA SER A 208 6.25 -22.61 8.31
C SER A 208 6.56 -22.18 6.87
N ALA A 209 6.63 -23.09 5.90
CA ALA A 209 6.67 -22.73 4.50
C ALA A 209 5.29 -22.23 4.03
N ILE A 210 5.31 -21.44 2.96
CA ILE A 210 4.10 -20.98 2.28
C ILE A 210 4.21 -21.24 0.78
N THR A 211 3.08 -21.42 0.13
CA THR A 211 2.99 -21.50 -1.34
C THR A 211 2.04 -20.44 -1.84
N PHE A 212 2.43 -19.75 -2.90
CA PHE A 212 1.58 -18.80 -3.61
C PHE A 212 1.01 -19.48 -4.86
N LYS A 213 -0.32 -19.53 -4.97
CA LYS A 213 -1.01 -19.97 -6.19
C LYS A 213 -1.69 -18.76 -6.83
N PRO A 214 -1.38 -18.42 -8.10
CA PRO A 214 -2.04 -17.32 -8.79
C PRO A 214 -3.56 -17.51 -8.78
N MET A 215 -4.30 -16.43 -8.56
CA MET A 215 -5.76 -16.43 -8.57
C MET A 215 -6.29 -15.23 -9.36
N PRO A 216 -7.51 -15.32 -9.93
CA PRO A 216 -8.09 -14.19 -10.65
C PRO A 216 -8.49 -13.07 -9.68
N LEU A 217 -8.36 -11.81 -10.10
CA LEU A 217 -8.70 -10.64 -9.26
C LEU A 217 -10.14 -10.67 -8.73
N LYS A 218 -11.09 -11.27 -9.47
CA LYS A 218 -12.49 -11.43 -9.01
C LYS A 218 -12.61 -12.16 -7.66
N ALA A 219 -11.62 -12.99 -7.32
CA ALA A 219 -11.62 -13.72 -6.05
C ALA A 219 -11.13 -12.86 -4.87
N LEU A 220 -10.77 -11.60 -5.11
CA LEU A 220 -10.59 -10.58 -4.07
C LEU A 220 -11.93 -10.03 -3.55
N SER A 221 -13.05 -10.29 -4.23
CA SER A 221 -14.37 -9.75 -3.86
C SER A 221 -14.83 -10.23 -2.49
N TYR A 222 -15.52 -9.36 -1.75
CA TYR A 222 -16.07 -9.69 -0.44
C TYR A 222 -17.07 -10.86 -0.51
N SER A 223 -17.84 -10.96 -1.60
CA SER A 223 -18.74 -12.09 -1.87
C SER A 223 -18.04 -13.45 -2.06
N ALA A 224 -16.72 -13.45 -2.30
CA ALA A 224 -15.91 -14.67 -2.39
C ALA A 224 -15.30 -15.09 -1.05
N VAL A 225 -15.50 -14.31 0.02
CA VAL A 225 -15.01 -14.63 1.37
C VAL A 225 -15.72 -15.88 1.87
N LYS A 226 -14.95 -16.86 2.31
CA LYS A 226 -15.48 -18.02 3.03
C LYS A 226 -15.42 -17.72 4.51
N PHE A 227 -16.57 -17.50 5.13
CA PHE A 227 -16.68 -17.48 6.58
C PHE A 227 -16.58 -18.93 7.06
N SER A 228 -15.57 -19.22 7.87
CA SER A 228 -15.54 -20.48 8.61
C SER A 228 -16.58 -20.37 9.71
N ASP A 229 -17.58 -21.25 9.71
CA ASP A 229 -18.52 -21.43 10.81
C ASP A 229 -17.80 -21.88 12.10
#